data_AF-A0A7X7P601-F1
#
_entry.id   AF-A0A7X7P601-F1
#
_cell.length_a   1.000
_cell.length_b   1.000
_cell.length_c   1.000
_cell.angle_alpha   90.00
_cell.angle_beta   90.00
_cell.angle_gamma   90.00
#
_symmetry.space_group_name_H-M   'P 1'
#
loop_
_entity.id
_entity.type
_entity.pdbx_description
1 polymer ?
#
loop_
_entity_poly.entity_id
_entity_poly.type
_entity_poly.pdbx_seq_one_letter_code
_entity_poly.pdbx_strand_id
1 'polypeptide(L)'
;APHAHHDSKWRTVALVILPIMGILLVIIAIYLVRPRDPGVVTVVYSDGQTGAADINTGDILDATDPRAGLEPRLGYRYKLFVEDESDDRTSGVAKIGGRVTFIPGARRGQTVIADVTRVRERVVDANLIRVLSEIDLPPKAPPAPFEPAPGDSAGHVIAGAEMDVIISEASSKNPDTEGIARVQGLVVVVNGVPTVGERVNIRITDRRERIAFAEPTGKPAGTDPLPDASSPSAFRRAPRSRGFTPAPGDRAAHVLPGAEMDVTISEESGQNPGVDGVARVEGLVVFVEGVPVIGETVHVRITDRRERAANAVPTGKPAGSGSSSPSAAAPAADDPAGHVLPGAELDLTIEELSRKNPATEGVAKVEGLVVFVQGGTSVGETVRARITGRRDRVAFAEVIAPSAP
;
A
#
# COMPACT_ATOMS: atom_id res chain seq x y z
N ALA A 1 -92.25 66.44 -9.73
CA ALA A 1 -91.50 65.29 -10.28
C ALA A 1 -90.07 65.37 -9.75
N PRO A 2 -89.56 64.34 -9.03
CA PRO A 2 -88.17 64.35 -8.59
C PRO A 2 -87.28 63.69 -9.65
N HIS A 3 -86.19 64.36 -10.01
CA HIS A 3 -85.14 63.82 -10.87
C HIS A 3 -84.32 62.78 -10.10
N ALA A 4 -84.37 61.51 -10.54
CA ALA A 4 -83.52 60.46 -10.04
C ALA A 4 -82.13 60.53 -10.71
N HIS A 5 -81.09 60.67 -9.89
CA HIS A 5 -79.69 60.52 -10.27
C HIS A 5 -79.43 59.06 -10.66
N HIS A 6 -79.17 58.79 -11.95
CA HIS A 6 -78.60 57.52 -12.38
C HIS A 6 -77.07 57.56 -12.21
N ASP A 7 -76.60 57.13 -11.03
CA ASP A 7 -75.20 56.78 -10.83
C ASP A 7 -74.87 55.54 -11.69
N SER A 8 -74.07 55.75 -12.73
CA SER A 8 -73.72 54.69 -13.66
C SER A 8 -72.70 53.75 -13.02
N LYS A 9 -73.17 52.57 -12.60
CA LYS A 9 -72.33 51.45 -12.12
C LYS A 9 -71.13 51.16 -13.03
N TRP A 10 -71.25 51.50 -14.31
CA TRP A 10 -70.20 51.44 -15.32
C TRP A 10 -69.00 52.36 -15.06
N ARG A 11 -69.19 53.54 -14.45
CA ARG A 11 -68.08 54.44 -14.08
C ARG A 11 -67.22 53.83 -12.98
N THR A 12 -67.84 53.22 -11.97
CA THR A 12 -67.10 52.58 -10.86
C THR A 12 -66.34 51.35 -11.34
N VAL A 13 -66.93 50.55 -12.23
CA VAL A 13 -66.27 49.39 -12.85
C VAL A 13 -65.09 49.84 -13.73
N ALA A 14 -65.26 50.90 -14.53
CA ALA A 14 -64.19 51.44 -15.35
C ALA A 14 -63.02 52.00 -14.51
N LEU A 15 -63.30 52.63 -13.36
CA LEU A 15 -62.28 53.20 -12.47
C LEU A 15 -61.39 52.14 -11.80
N VAL A 16 -61.90 50.92 -11.62
CA VAL A 16 -61.15 49.81 -11.00
C VAL A 16 -60.41 48.96 -12.04
N ILE A 17 -61.03 48.69 -13.20
CA ILE A 17 -60.44 47.79 -14.21
C ILE A 17 -59.29 48.46 -14.97
N LEU A 18 -59.38 49.76 -15.23
CA LEU A 18 -58.38 50.50 -16.00
C LEU A 18 -56.98 50.52 -15.36
N PRO A 19 -56.80 50.75 -14.05
CA PRO A 19 -55.47 50.66 -13.42
C PRO A 19 -54.92 49.23 -13.40
N ILE A 20 -55.76 48.21 -13.22
CA ILE A 20 -55.33 46.80 -13.23
C ILE A 20 -54.81 46.41 -14.61
N MET A 21 -55.51 46.82 -15.68
CA MET A 21 -55.06 46.62 -17.06
C MET A 21 -53.74 47.35 -17.36
N GLY A 22 -53.54 48.54 -16.80
CA GLY A 22 -52.28 49.28 -16.91
C GLY A 22 -51.10 48.54 -16.28
N ILE A 23 -51.28 48.00 -15.06
CA ILE A 23 -50.24 47.22 -14.37
C ILE A 23 -49.90 45.94 -15.16
N LEU A 24 -50.91 45.26 -15.70
CA LEU A 24 -50.72 44.05 -16.49
C LEU A 24 -49.90 44.31 -17.75
N LEU A 25 -50.18 45.42 -18.45
CA LEU A 25 -49.43 45.84 -19.64
C LEU A 25 -47.95 46.14 -19.33
N VAL A 26 -47.66 46.75 -18.19
CA VAL A 26 -46.28 47.02 -17.75
C VAL A 26 -45.53 45.72 -17.47
N ILE A 27 -46.16 44.75 -16.81
CA ILE A 27 -45.55 43.43 -16.55
C ILE A 27 -45.24 42.71 -17.87
N ILE A 28 -46.15 42.74 -18.83
CA ILE A 28 -45.96 42.15 -20.16
C ILE A 28 -44.82 42.84 -20.91
N ALA A 29 -44.75 44.18 -20.85
CA ALA A 29 -43.66 44.95 -21.47
C ALA A 29 -42.30 44.60 -20.85
N ILE A 30 -42.21 44.47 -19.52
CA ILE A 30 -40.97 44.04 -18.83
C ILE A 30 -40.55 42.64 -19.30
N TYR A 31 -41.51 41.72 -19.48
CA TYR A 31 -41.21 40.36 -19.93
C TYR A 31 -40.75 40.31 -21.39
N LEU A 32 -41.27 41.20 -22.24
CA LEU A 32 -40.90 41.31 -23.67
C LEU A 32 -39.59 42.05 -23.89
N VAL A 33 -39.26 43.05 -23.06
CA VAL A 33 -38.06 43.89 -23.19
C VAL A 33 -36.86 43.29 -22.45
N ARG A 34 -37.04 42.27 -21.59
CA ARG A 34 -35.93 41.57 -20.94
C ARG A 34 -35.02 40.95 -22.01
N PRO A 35 -33.79 41.46 -22.20
CA PRO A 35 -32.89 40.89 -23.20
C PRO A 35 -32.56 39.46 -22.79
N ARG A 36 -32.98 38.50 -23.62
CA ARG A 36 -32.46 37.14 -23.58
C ARG A 36 -31.16 37.16 -24.39
N ASP A 37 -30.09 37.66 -23.79
CA ASP A 37 -28.74 37.40 -24.32
C ASP A 37 -28.24 36.10 -23.71
N PRO A 38 -28.31 34.95 -24.41
CA PRO A 38 -27.43 33.85 -24.10
C PRO A 38 -26.03 34.31 -24.49
N GLY A 39 -25.19 34.61 -23.51
CA GLY A 39 -23.75 34.72 -23.74
C GLY A 39 -23.28 33.41 -24.35
N VAL A 40 -23.06 33.40 -25.65
CA VAL A 40 -22.47 32.27 -26.38
C VAL A 40 -21.00 32.21 -25.95
N VAL A 41 -20.70 31.34 -25.01
CA VAL A 41 -19.33 30.93 -24.71
C VAL A 41 -18.98 29.81 -25.66
N THR A 42 -18.32 30.13 -26.76
CA THR A 42 -17.69 29.15 -27.65
C THR A 42 -16.52 28.52 -26.90
N VAL A 43 -16.75 27.37 -26.26
CA VAL A 43 -15.65 26.50 -25.82
C VAL A 43 -15.33 25.57 -26.99
N VAL A 44 -14.22 25.84 -27.66
CA VAL A 44 -13.64 24.94 -28.65
C VAL A 44 -13.01 23.77 -27.89
N TYR A 45 -13.66 22.61 -27.90
CA TYR A 45 -13.03 21.35 -27.54
C TYR A 45 -12.59 20.65 -28.82
N SER A 46 -11.32 20.27 -28.85
CA SER A 46 -10.66 19.51 -29.92
C SER A 46 -11.42 18.21 -30.21
N ASP A 47 -11.58 17.91 -31.49
CA ASP A 47 -12.26 16.72 -32.01
C ASP A 47 -11.76 15.41 -31.38
N GLY A 48 -12.71 14.54 -31.04
CA GLY A 48 -12.44 13.12 -30.90
C GLY A 48 -13.13 12.38 -29.76
N GLN A 49 -14.47 12.39 -29.70
CA GLN A 49 -15.18 11.24 -29.12
C GLN A 49 -16.62 11.15 -29.62
N THR A 50 -16.85 10.10 -30.42
CA THR A 50 -18.14 9.62 -30.88
C THR A 50 -19.01 9.20 -29.69
N GLY A 51 -20.14 9.88 -29.53
CA GLY A 51 -21.13 9.62 -28.49
C GLY A 51 -21.57 10.91 -27.84
N ALA A 52 -22.33 11.73 -28.57
CA ALA A 52 -22.98 12.91 -28.00
C ALA A 52 -23.95 12.45 -26.90
N ALA A 53 -23.48 12.44 -25.65
CA ALA A 53 -24.36 12.47 -24.51
C ALA A 53 -25.23 13.72 -24.65
N ASP A 54 -26.53 13.63 -24.33
CA ASP A 54 -27.39 14.80 -24.16
C ASP A 54 -26.77 15.70 -23.09
N ILE A 55 -25.91 16.64 -23.48
CA ILE A 55 -25.25 17.61 -22.61
C ILE A 55 -26.22 18.76 -22.42
N ASN A 56 -26.76 18.89 -21.20
CA ASN A 56 -27.61 20.02 -20.87
C ASN A 56 -26.74 21.19 -20.37
N THR A 57 -26.39 22.09 -21.30
CA THR A 57 -25.65 23.32 -20.99
C THR A 57 -26.55 24.46 -20.49
N GLY A 58 -27.87 24.30 -20.51
CA GLY A 58 -28.84 25.35 -20.21
C GLY A 58 -29.51 25.22 -18.84
N ASP A 59 -29.91 24.02 -18.44
CA ASP A 59 -30.65 23.81 -17.19
C ASP A 59 -29.71 23.61 -16.01
N ILE A 60 -30.05 24.25 -14.89
CA ILE A 60 -29.32 24.15 -13.63
C ILE A 60 -30.09 23.23 -12.70
N LEU A 61 -29.50 22.09 -12.37
CA LEU A 61 -30.07 21.12 -11.43
C LEU A 61 -29.71 21.52 -9.99
N ASP A 62 -30.69 21.60 -9.09
CA ASP A 62 -30.42 21.92 -7.69
C ASP A 62 -29.98 20.67 -6.92
N ALA A 63 -28.68 20.60 -6.60
CA ALA A 63 -28.07 19.52 -5.85
C ALA A 63 -27.73 19.92 -4.40
N THR A 64 -28.32 21.02 -3.90
CA THR A 64 -28.19 21.40 -2.49
C THR A 64 -28.94 20.49 -1.53
N ASP A 65 -29.95 19.75 -2.01
CA ASP A 65 -30.63 18.72 -1.23
C ASP A 65 -29.99 17.33 -1.45
N PRO A 66 -29.29 16.76 -0.45
CA PRO A 66 -28.68 15.44 -0.57
C PRO A 66 -29.70 14.30 -0.74
N ARG A 67 -30.99 14.53 -0.45
CA ARG A 67 -32.07 13.54 -0.63
C ARG A 67 -32.59 13.48 -2.06
N ALA A 68 -32.22 14.42 -2.91
CA ALA A 68 -32.67 14.48 -4.30
C ALA A 68 -32.19 13.29 -5.15
N GLY A 69 -31.25 12.47 -4.66
CA GLY A 69 -30.81 11.24 -5.33
C GLY A 69 -30.24 11.48 -6.74
N LEU A 70 -29.67 12.66 -6.98
CA LEU A 70 -29.23 13.08 -8.31
C LEU A 70 -27.98 12.32 -8.74
N GLU A 71 -27.99 11.74 -9.93
CA GLU A 71 -26.78 11.17 -10.51
C GLU A 71 -25.97 12.26 -11.24
N PRO A 72 -24.68 12.46 -10.92
CA PRO A 72 -23.84 13.46 -11.59
C PRO A 72 -23.58 13.06 -13.04
N ARG A 73 -23.79 13.99 -13.96
CA ARG A 73 -23.60 13.81 -15.41
C ARG A 73 -22.61 14.80 -15.97
N LEU A 74 -21.75 14.33 -16.87
CA LEU A 74 -20.75 15.16 -17.54
C LEU A 74 -21.43 16.23 -18.43
N GLY A 75 -20.96 17.47 -18.35
CA GLY A 75 -21.45 18.63 -19.07
C GLY A 75 -22.73 19.26 -18.53
N TYR A 76 -23.23 18.79 -17.38
CA TYR A 76 -24.41 19.34 -16.73
C TYR A 76 -24.01 20.36 -15.66
N ARG A 77 -24.88 21.36 -15.49
CA ARG A 77 -24.71 22.40 -14.47
C ARG A 77 -25.53 22.09 -13.23
N TYR A 78 -24.88 22.20 -12.07
CA TYR A 78 -25.51 21.96 -10.79
C TYR A 78 -25.34 23.17 -9.88
N LYS A 79 -26.40 23.49 -9.13
CA LYS A 79 -26.33 24.37 -7.98
C LYS A 79 -25.91 23.55 -6.76
N LEU A 80 -24.81 23.96 -6.13
CA LEU A 80 -24.11 23.21 -5.08
C LEU A 80 -23.86 24.09 -3.87
N PHE A 81 -23.93 23.51 -2.68
CA PHE A 81 -23.44 24.14 -1.46
C PHE A 81 -22.08 23.55 -1.12
N VAL A 82 -21.09 24.43 -0.94
CA VAL A 82 -19.71 24.05 -0.62
C VAL A 82 -19.62 23.85 0.89
N GLU A 83 -19.64 22.60 1.31
CA GLU A 83 -19.64 22.20 2.73
C GLU A 83 -18.25 22.30 3.36
N ASP A 84 -17.22 22.10 2.54
CA ASP A 84 -15.85 21.95 2.99
C ASP A 84 -14.84 22.46 1.95
N GLU A 85 -13.57 22.43 2.30
CA GLU A 85 -12.46 22.79 1.43
C GLU A 85 -11.48 21.62 1.34
N SER A 86 -10.80 21.47 0.21
CA SER A 86 -9.79 20.43 0.01
C SER A 86 -8.60 20.64 0.94
N ASP A 87 -7.88 19.56 1.27
CA ASP A 87 -6.72 19.60 2.18
C ASP A 87 -5.62 20.56 1.71
N ASP A 88 -5.46 20.73 0.40
CA ASP A 88 -4.53 21.65 -0.24
C ASP A 88 -5.07 23.09 -0.41
N ARG A 89 -6.31 23.35 0.01
CA ARG A 89 -7.01 24.65 -0.07
C ARG A 89 -7.13 25.25 -1.47
N THR A 90 -7.07 24.39 -2.49
CA THR A 90 -7.20 24.81 -3.90
C THR A 90 -8.65 24.73 -4.39
N SER A 91 -9.47 23.88 -3.77
CA SER A 91 -10.80 23.54 -4.26
C SER A 91 -11.83 23.49 -3.13
N GLY A 92 -13.03 23.98 -3.43
CA GLY A 92 -14.20 23.75 -2.58
C GLY A 92 -14.71 22.32 -2.77
N VAL A 93 -15.24 21.74 -1.70
CA VAL A 93 -15.80 20.40 -1.66
C VAL A 93 -17.31 20.48 -1.45
N ALA A 94 -18.05 19.93 -2.41
CA ALA A 94 -19.50 19.79 -2.37
C ALA A 94 -19.91 18.33 -2.61
N LYS A 95 -21.21 18.05 -2.62
CA LYS A 95 -21.74 16.72 -2.94
C LYS A 95 -22.81 16.78 -4.03
N ILE A 96 -22.74 15.83 -4.96
CA ILE A 96 -23.80 15.56 -5.95
C ILE A 96 -24.19 14.09 -5.80
N GLY A 97 -25.44 13.82 -5.40
CA GLY A 97 -25.92 12.44 -5.25
C GLY A 97 -25.13 11.62 -4.23
N GLY A 98 -24.56 12.26 -3.21
CA GLY A 98 -23.68 11.61 -2.25
C GLY A 98 -22.24 11.36 -2.74
N ARG A 99 -21.88 11.70 -3.98
CA ARG A 99 -20.49 11.67 -4.47
C ARG A 99 -19.79 12.98 -4.15
N VAL A 100 -18.49 12.91 -3.85
CA VAL A 100 -17.66 14.08 -3.52
C VAL A 100 -17.36 14.85 -4.81
N THR A 101 -17.58 16.16 -4.80
CA THR A 101 -17.36 17.05 -5.95
C THR A 101 -16.34 18.11 -5.61
N PHE A 102 -15.24 18.16 -6.38
CA PHE A 102 -14.21 19.18 -6.26
C PHE A 102 -14.47 20.33 -7.23
N ILE A 103 -14.43 21.56 -6.71
CA ILE A 103 -14.72 22.78 -7.45
C ILE A 103 -13.56 23.77 -7.24
N PRO A 104 -12.59 23.85 -8.16
CA PRO A 104 -11.48 24.78 -8.05
C PRO A 104 -11.95 26.22 -7.88
N GLY A 105 -11.34 26.95 -6.94
CA GLY A 105 -11.65 28.36 -6.66
C GLY A 105 -12.92 28.61 -5.83
N ALA A 106 -13.73 27.59 -5.55
CA ALA A 106 -14.85 27.72 -4.62
C ALA A 106 -14.39 27.61 -3.16
N ARG A 107 -15.09 28.28 -2.24
CA ARG A 107 -14.78 28.30 -0.80
C ARG A 107 -15.92 27.75 0.05
N ARG A 108 -15.56 27.21 1.22
CA ARG A 108 -16.51 26.69 2.21
C ARG A 108 -17.52 27.78 2.59
N GLY A 109 -18.81 27.41 2.60
CA GLY A 109 -19.93 28.32 2.88
C GLY A 109 -20.53 28.99 1.64
N GLN A 110 -19.95 28.80 0.46
CA GLN A 110 -20.50 29.32 -0.79
C GLN A 110 -21.58 28.40 -1.36
N THR A 111 -22.64 29.00 -1.91
CA THR A 111 -23.51 28.32 -2.87
C THR A 111 -23.07 28.72 -4.26
N VAL A 112 -22.78 27.74 -5.11
CA VAL A 112 -22.19 27.96 -6.44
C VAL A 112 -23.00 27.25 -7.52
N ILE A 113 -22.82 27.70 -8.76
CA ILE A 113 -23.15 26.90 -9.95
C ILE A 113 -21.85 26.40 -10.54
N ALA A 114 -21.76 25.09 -10.71
CA ALA A 114 -20.60 24.43 -11.28
C ALA A 114 -21.02 23.51 -12.44
N ASP A 115 -20.16 23.42 -13.44
CA ASP A 115 -20.31 22.52 -14.59
C ASP A 115 -19.44 21.28 -14.38
N VAL A 116 -20.05 20.10 -14.44
CA VAL A 116 -19.35 18.83 -14.23
C VAL A 116 -18.48 18.51 -15.43
N THR A 117 -17.16 18.52 -15.25
CA THR A 117 -16.19 18.24 -16.31
C THR A 117 -15.76 16.78 -16.35
N ARG A 118 -15.84 16.07 -15.22
CA ARG A 118 -15.50 14.65 -15.14
C ARG A 118 -16.27 13.94 -14.04
N VAL A 119 -16.78 12.74 -14.34
CA VAL A 119 -17.40 11.85 -13.36
C VAL A 119 -16.56 10.59 -13.22
N ARG A 120 -16.14 10.29 -11.99
CA ARG A 120 -15.48 9.03 -11.60
C ARG A 120 -16.39 8.26 -10.65
N GLU A 121 -15.99 7.05 -10.28
CA GLU A 121 -16.78 6.16 -9.42
C GLU A 121 -17.20 6.82 -8.09
N ARG A 122 -16.27 7.51 -7.41
CA ARG A 122 -16.50 8.14 -6.10
C ARG A 122 -16.35 9.66 -6.09
N VAL A 123 -15.78 10.22 -7.15
CA VAL A 123 -15.33 11.62 -7.22
C VAL A 123 -15.84 12.27 -8.49
N VAL A 124 -16.24 13.53 -8.41
CA VAL A 124 -16.68 14.36 -9.52
C VAL A 124 -15.79 15.60 -9.57
N ASP A 125 -15.25 15.91 -10.75
CA ASP A 125 -14.51 17.15 -10.99
C ASP A 125 -15.48 18.13 -11.67
N ALA A 126 -15.54 19.37 -11.18
CA ALA A 126 -16.43 20.40 -11.73
C ALA A 126 -15.74 21.76 -11.79
N ASN A 127 -16.06 22.54 -12.82
CA ASN A 127 -15.57 23.91 -12.98
C ASN A 127 -16.57 24.91 -12.38
N LEU A 128 -16.06 25.86 -11.59
CA LEU A 128 -16.85 26.96 -11.07
C LEU A 128 -17.33 27.86 -12.22
N ILE A 129 -18.65 28.07 -12.33
CA ILE A 129 -19.23 29.01 -13.29
C ILE A 129 -19.52 30.35 -12.60
N ARG A 130 -20.20 30.31 -11.44
CA ARG A 130 -20.48 31.51 -10.64
C ARG A 130 -20.80 31.17 -9.19
N VAL A 131 -20.52 32.12 -8.31
CA VAL A 131 -20.98 32.11 -6.91
C VAL A 131 -22.35 32.79 -6.83
N LEU A 132 -23.30 32.16 -6.16
CA LEU A 132 -24.67 32.68 -5.95
C LEU A 132 -24.82 33.40 -4.62
N SER A 133 -24.23 32.84 -3.57
CA SER A 133 -24.26 33.39 -2.22
C SER A 133 -23.12 32.84 -1.40
N GLU A 134 -22.81 33.50 -0.30
CA GLU A 134 -21.82 33.09 0.68
C GLU A 134 -22.39 33.27 2.08
N ILE A 135 -22.18 32.26 2.92
CA ILE A 135 -22.56 32.27 4.32
C ILE A 135 -21.27 32.12 5.13
N ASP A 136 -21.07 33.00 6.09
CA ASP A 136 -19.95 32.89 7.03
C ASP A 136 -20.20 31.68 7.95
N LEU A 137 -19.46 30.60 7.71
CA LEU A 137 -19.53 29.40 8.52
C LEU A 137 -18.48 29.50 9.63
N PRO A 138 -18.79 29.06 10.86
CA PRO A 138 -17.80 29.02 11.92
C PRO A 138 -16.56 28.23 11.48
N PRO A 139 -15.36 28.61 11.97
CA PRO A 139 -14.13 27.93 11.62
C PRO A 139 -14.28 26.43 11.85
N LYS A 140 -13.84 25.62 10.88
CA LYS A 140 -13.92 24.17 10.99
C LYS A 140 -13.12 23.74 12.21
N ALA A 141 -13.76 23.04 13.14
CA ALA A 141 -13.06 22.48 14.29
C ALA A 141 -11.94 21.56 13.79
N PRO A 142 -10.75 21.60 14.41
CA PRO A 142 -9.70 20.65 14.05
C PRO A 142 -10.25 19.22 14.23
N PRO A 143 -9.87 18.29 13.33
CA PRO A 143 -10.27 16.90 13.47
C PRO A 143 -9.80 16.39 14.84
N ALA A 144 -10.63 15.57 15.48
CA ALA A 144 -10.24 14.92 16.72
C ALA A 144 -8.96 14.09 16.48
N PRO A 145 -7.99 14.08 17.41
CA PRO A 145 -6.82 13.23 17.31
C PRO A 145 -7.25 11.78 17.10
N PHE A 146 -6.59 11.08 16.20
CA PHE A 146 -6.82 9.65 16.06
C PHE A 146 -6.36 8.92 17.31
N GLU A 147 -7.25 8.12 17.89
CA GLU A 147 -6.93 7.22 18.98
C GLU A 147 -6.79 5.79 18.45
N PRO A 148 -5.58 5.18 18.52
CA PRO A 148 -5.39 3.79 18.13
C PRO A 148 -6.25 2.84 18.96
N ALA A 149 -6.79 1.81 18.32
CA ALA A 149 -7.53 0.77 19.02
C ALA A 149 -6.59 -0.02 19.97
N PRO A 150 -7.13 -0.56 21.09
CA PRO A 150 -6.36 -1.46 21.94
C PRO A 150 -5.85 -2.66 21.15
N GLY A 151 -4.52 -2.85 21.11
CA GLY A 151 -3.87 -3.92 20.35
C GLY A 151 -3.34 -3.52 18.96
N ASP A 152 -3.45 -2.24 18.56
CA ASP A 152 -2.72 -1.73 17.39
C ASP A 152 -1.20 -1.83 17.63
N SER A 153 -0.50 -2.61 16.79
CA SER A 153 0.95 -2.78 16.81
C SER A 153 1.71 -1.45 16.66
N ALA A 154 1.13 -0.49 15.96
CA ALA A 154 1.66 0.86 15.80
C ALA A 154 0.99 1.86 16.76
N GLY A 155 0.35 1.40 17.84
CA GLY A 155 -0.35 2.24 18.81
C GLY A 155 0.55 3.22 19.58
N HIS A 156 1.87 3.06 19.52
CA HIS A 156 2.86 4.00 20.05
C HIS A 156 3.17 5.17 19.08
N VAL A 157 2.77 5.06 17.81
CA VAL A 157 2.88 6.12 16.81
C VAL A 157 1.67 7.04 16.94
N ILE A 158 1.76 8.01 17.85
CA ILE A 158 0.72 9.00 18.13
C ILE A 158 1.27 10.42 18.02
N ALA A 159 0.39 11.40 17.78
CA ALA A 159 0.80 12.80 17.71
C ALA A 159 1.57 13.23 18.98
N GLY A 160 2.71 13.89 18.77
CA GLY A 160 3.64 14.31 19.81
C GLY A 160 4.71 13.28 20.18
N ALA A 161 4.60 12.01 19.77
CA ALA A 161 5.62 11.00 20.03
C ALA A 161 6.90 11.28 19.25
N GLU A 162 8.05 11.06 19.89
CA GLU A 162 9.36 11.11 19.26
C GLU A 162 9.88 9.69 19.01
N MET A 163 10.48 9.46 17.85
CA MET A 163 11.01 8.16 17.47
C MET A 163 12.20 8.29 16.53
N ASP A 164 13.07 7.30 16.58
CA ASP A 164 14.18 7.13 15.65
C ASP A 164 13.73 6.18 14.54
N VAL A 165 13.86 6.63 13.29
CA VAL A 165 13.42 5.85 12.12
C VAL A 165 14.45 5.93 11.01
N ILE A 166 14.42 4.92 10.15
CA ILE A 166 15.15 4.91 8.88
C ILE A 166 14.15 5.16 7.76
N ILE A 167 14.46 6.11 6.87
CA ILE A 167 13.68 6.35 5.66
C ILE A 167 13.85 5.13 4.75
N SER A 168 12.80 4.33 4.60
CA SER A 168 12.80 3.12 3.80
C SER A 168 12.55 3.37 2.32
N GLU A 169 11.75 4.40 1.99
CA GLU A 169 11.26 4.66 0.64
C GLU A 169 11.13 6.18 0.40
N ALA A 170 11.17 6.60 -0.88
CA ALA A 170 10.87 7.98 -1.25
C ALA A 170 9.35 8.19 -1.34
N SER A 171 8.86 9.39 -0.99
CA SER A 171 7.44 9.71 -1.13
C SER A 171 7.01 9.65 -2.59
N SER A 172 5.93 8.93 -2.89
CA SER A 172 5.35 8.93 -4.25
C SER A 172 4.70 10.27 -4.60
N LYS A 173 4.32 11.07 -3.58
CA LYS A 173 3.63 12.34 -3.78
C LYS A 173 4.62 13.49 -3.93
N ASN A 174 5.63 13.54 -3.07
CA ASN A 174 6.64 14.60 -3.04
C ASN A 174 8.05 14.00 -2.80
N PRO A 175 8.66 13.34 -3.79
CA PRO A 175 9.91 12.59 -3.60
C PRO A 175 11.10 13.45 -3.20
N ASP A 176 11.10 14.74 -3.57
CA ASP A 176 12.22 15.66 -3.32
C ASP A 176 12.17 16.30 -1.92
N THR A 177 11.04 16.19 -1.21
CA THR A 177 10.84 16.86 0.08
C THR A 177 10.38 15.93 1.19
N GLU A 178 9.86 14.75 0.87
CA GLU A 178 9.29 13.80 1.82
C GLU A 178 9.93 12.42 1.71
N GLY A 179 10.32 11.85 2.85
CA GLY A 179 10.71 10.45 2.98
C GLY A 179 9.62 9.61 3.64
N ILE A 180 9.62 8.32 3.37
CA ILE A 180 8.70 7.35 3.98
C ILE A 180 9.48 6.40 4.89
N ALA A 181 9.05 6.29 6.14
CA ALA A 181 9.47 5.25 7.07
C ALA A 181 8.32 4.26 7.34
N ARG A 182 8.65 2.98 7.53
CA ARG A 182 7.68 1.94 7.92
C ARG A 182 7.90 1.55 9.38
N VAL A 183 6.87 1.74 10.20
CA VAL A 183 6.89 1.38 11.63
C VAL A 183 5.80 0.37 11.90
N GLN A 184 6.14 -0.91 12.13
CA GLN A 184 5.17 -1.98 12.42
C GLN A 184 4.03 -2.06 11.38
N GLY A 185 4.36 -1.87 10.10
CA GLY A 185 3.39 -1.86 8.99
C GLY A 185 2.68 -0.52 8.76
N LEU A 186 2.86 0.46 9.63
CA LEU A 186 2.35 1.82 9.46
C LEU A 186 3.27 2.68 8.59
N VAL A 187 2.68 3.43 7.67
CA VAL A 187 3.39 4.41 6.83
C VAL A 187 3.55 5.72 7.59
N VAL A 188 4.79 6.16 7.78
CA VAL A 188 5.11 7.45 8.40
C VAL A 188 5.77 8.34 7.34
N VAL A 189 5.12 9.46 7.01
CA VAL A 189 5.64 10.46 6.08
C VAL A 189 6.44 11.48 6.86
N VAL A 190 7.73 11.58 6.56
CA VAL A 190 8.67 12.49 7.20
C VAL A 190 8.93 13.66 6.27
N ASN A 191 8.45 14.83 6.67
CA ASN A 191 8.62 16.06 5.89
C ASN A 191 10.02 16.66 6.14
N GLY A 192 10.76 16.97 5.07
CA GLY A 192 12.10 17.56 5.12
C GLY A 192 13.26 16.55 5.09
N VAL A 193 12.98 15.25 4.99
CA VAL A 193 14.02 14.19 4.92
C VAL A 193 13.71 13.23 3.76
N PRO A 194 14.07 13.58 2.51
CA PRO A 194 13.74 12.77 1.32
C PRO A 194 14.69 11.59 1.08
N THR A 195 15.85 11.57 1.75
CA THR A 195 16.93 10.61 1.45
C THR A 195 16.64 9.23 2.01
N VAL A 196 16.51 8.23 1.13
CA VAL A 196 16.35 6.81 1.51
C VAL A 196 17.61 6.28 2.18
N GLY A 197 17.43 5.47 3.22
CA GLY A 197 18.48 4.95 4.09
C GLY A 197 18.93 5.95 5.16
N GLU A 198 18.43 7.19 5.14
CA GLU A 198 18.74 8.17 6.17
C GLU A 198 18.05 7.82 7.48
N ARG A 199 18.81 7.84 8.57
CA ARG A 199 18.31 7.66 9.92
C ARG A 199 18.10 9.01 10.59
N VAL A 200 16.92 9.22 11.16
CA VAL A 200 16.52 10.51 11.70
C VAL A 200 15.61 10.35 12.91
N ASN A 201 15.82 11.20 13.92
CA ASN A 201 14.85 11.39 14.99
C ASN A 201 13.72 12.27 14.46
N ILE A 202 12.51 11.77 14.58
CA ILE A 202 11.30 12.43 14.12
C ILE A 202 10.35 12.64 15.29
N ARG A 203 9.49 13.64 15.15
CA ARG A 203 8.34 13.87 16.01
C ARG A 203 7.08 13.75 15.17
N ILE A 204 6.17 12.87 15.60
CA ILE A 204 4.88 12.68 14.94
C ILE A 204 4.05 13.95 15.15
N THR A 205 3.60 14.56 14.07
CA THR A 205 2.75 15.76 14.08
C THR A 205 1.27 15.40 13.98
N ASP A 206 0.94 14.36 13.21
CA ASP A 206 -0.42 13.86 13.04
C ASP A 206 -0.42 12.34 12.84
N ARG A 207 -1.43 11.65 13.39
CA ARG A 207 -1.65 10.21 13.22
C ARG A 207 -3.07 10.03 12.68
N ARG A 208 -3.21 9.23 11.63
CA ARG A 208 -4.50 8.80 11.05
C ARG A 208 -4.63 7.29 11.18
N GLU A 209 -5.53 6.62 10.47
CA GLU A 209 -5.69 5.15 10.59
C GLU A 209 -4.52 4.35 9.97
N ARG A 210 -4.12 4.69 8.74
CA ARG A 210 -3.09 3.94 7.97
C ARG A 210 -1.82 4.72 7.69
N ILE A 211 -1.76 5.98 8.12
CA ILE A 211 -0.63 6.88 7.87
C ILE A 211 -0.41 7.78 9.09
N ALA A 212 0.85 8.20 9.29
CA ALA A 212 1.24 9.25 10.21
C ALA A 212 2.13 10.26 9.50
N PHE A 213 2.17 11.49 10.01
CA PHE A 213 3.00 12.57 9.53
C PHE A 213 3.99 12.96 10.62
N ALA A 214 5.21 13.32 10.24
CA ALA A 214 6.27 13.64 11.16
C ALA A 214 7.23 14.69 10.62
N GLU A 215 7.91 15.37 11.54
CA GLU A 215 8.97 16.35 11.25
C GLU A 215 10.27 15.93 11.95
N PRO A 216 11.44 16.20 11.35
CA PRO A 216 12.72 15.87 11.95
C PRO A 216 13.02 16.78 13.15
N THR A 217 13.46 16.18 14.26
CA THR A 217 13.85 16.91 15.47
C THR A 217 15.37 17.09 15.61
N GLY A 218 16.17 16.60 14.65
CA GLY A 218 17.63 16.80 14.54
C GLY A 218 18.40 15.57 14.02
N LYS A 219 19.71 15.70 13.74
CA LYS A 219 20.66 14.59 13.41
C LYS A 219 21.74 14.44 14.51
N PRO A 220 22.20 13.23 14.87
CA PRO A 220 21.71 11.88 14.55
C PRO A 220 21.15 11.15 15.79
N ALA A 221 20.34 10.10 15.60
CA ALA A 221 20.42 8.96 16.51
C ALA A 221 21.73 8.22 16.17
N GLY A 222 22.57 7.96 17.17
CA GLY A 222 23.98 7.57 17.01
C GLY A 222 24.27 6.40 16.06
N THR A 223 25.54 6.11 15.82
CA THR A 223 26.00 5.00 14.95
C THR A 223 25.63 3.60 15.46
N ASP A 224 25.00 3.49 16.63
CA ASP A 224 24.51 2.23 17.17
C ASP A 224 23.33 1.76 16.34
N PRO A 225 23.29 0.54 15.80
CA PRO A 225 22.13 0.04 15.06
C PRO A 225 20.85 0.34 15.84
N LEU A 226 19.75 0.70 15.14
CA LEU A 226 18.44 0.75 15.78
C LEU A 226 18.31 -0.54 16.60
N PRO A 227 17.83 -0.51 17.86
CA PRO A 227 17.38 -1.74 18.47
C PRO A 227 16.41 -2.33 17.47
N ASP A 228 16.73 -3.52 16.96
CA ASP A 228 15.82 -4.23 16.07
C ASP A 228 14.42 -4.12 16.71
N ALA A 229 13.38 -4.04 15.89
CA ALA A 229 12.03 -4.32 16.38
C ALA A 229 11.93 -5.72 17.05
N SER A 230 13.02 -6.49 17.02
CA SER A 230 13.32 -7.78 17.64
C SER A 230 14.27 -7.72 18.87
N SER A 231 14.77 -6.55 19.30
CA SER A 231 15.70 -6.43 20.45
C SER A 231 14.95 -6.39 21.79
N PRO A 232 15.16 -7.34 22.73
CA PRO A 232 14.39 -7.44 23.99
C PRO A 232 14.73 -6.40 25.08
N SER A 233 15.51 -5.36 24.80
CA SER A 233 16.19 -4.57 25.84
C SER A 233 15.73 -3.11 25.94
N ALA A 234 14.44 -2.87 26.21
CA ALA A 234 14.00 -1.57 26.75
C ALA A 234 12.79 -1.61 27.69
N PHE A 235 12.17 -2.78 27.93
CA PHE A 235 11.14 -2.91 28.95
C PHE A 235 11.48 -4.05 29.90
N ARG A 236 12.23 -3.75 30.96
CA ARG A 236 12.17 -4.58 32.18
C ARG A 236 10.82 -4.31 32.87
N ARG A 237 9.74 -4.77 32.23
CA ARG A 237 8.47 -5.09 32.89
C ARG A 237 8.53 -6.60 33.11
N ALA A 238 8.41 -7.05 34.37
CA ALA A 238 8.54 -8.45 34.74
C ALA A 238 7.75 -9.35 33.78
N PRO A 239 8.33 -10.47 33.29
CA PRO A 239 7.67 -11.32 32.31
C PRO A 239 6.42 -11.90 32.97
N ARG A 240 5.25 -11.44 32.52
CA ARG A 240 4.02 -12.21 32.69
C ARG A 240 3.97 -13.22 31.55
N SER A 241 4.83 -14.24 31.63
CA SER A 241 4.59 -15.46 30.88
C SER A 241 3.30 -16.07 31.44
N ARG A 242 2.21 -16.00 30.68
CA ARG A 242 1.32 -17.16 30.65
C ARG A 242 2.07 -18.20 29.85
N GLY A 243 3.00 -18.89 30.51
CA GLY A 243 3.79 -19.95 29.90
C GLY A 243 2.83 -20.98 29.30
N PHE A 244 3.12 -21.41 28.07
CA PHE A 244 2.52 -22.63 27.55
C PHE A 244 2.72 -23.73 28.59
N THR A 245 1.61 -24.25 29.13
CA THR A 245 1.63 -25.37 30.08
C THR A 245 1.29 -26.62 29.28
N PRO A 246 2.23 -27.55 29.07
CA PRO A 246 1.97 -28.79 28.34
C PRO A 246 0.82 -29.56 28.97
N ALA A 247 -0.02 -30.20 28.15
CA ALA A 247 -1.07 -31.08 28.66
C ALA A 247 -0.43 -32.31 29.35
N PRO A 248 -1.06 -32.87 30.40
CA PRO A 248 -0.58 -34.11 31.02
C PRO A 248 -0.48 -35.24 29.99
N GLY A 249 0.74 -35.75 29.76
CA GLY A 249 1.02 -36.79 28.75
C GLY A 249 1.66 -36.30 27.45
N ASP A 250 1.95 -35.00 27.31
CA ASP A 250 2.77 -34.49 26.20
C ASP A 250 4.21 -35.02 26.31
N ARG A 251 4.67 -35.78 25.31
CA ARG A 251 6.03 -36.33 25.26
C ARG A 251 7.05 -35.21 25.04
N ALA A 252 6.70 -34.22 24.21
CA ALA A 252 7.51 -33.04 23.92
C ALA A 252 7.37 -31.92 24.98
N ALA A 253 7.01 -32.25 26.23
CA ALA A 253 6.86 -31.28 27.32
C ALA A 253 8.16 -30.51 27.66
N HIS A 254 9.31 -31.03 27.25
CA HIS A 254 10.62 -30.39 27.39
C HIS A 254 10.89 -29.33 26.30
N VAL A 255 10.11 -29.31 25.22
CA VAL A 255 10.18 -28.29 24.16
C VAL A 255 9.38 -27.07 24.58
N LEU A 256 9.98 -26.21 25.41
CA LEU A 256 9.37 -24.99 25.95
C LEU A 256 10.05 -23.74 25.40
N PRO A 257 9.37 -22.58 25.35
CA PRO A 257 10.00 -21.32 24.98
C PRO A 257 11.21 -21.03 25.88
N GLY A 258 12.37 -20.83 25.27
CA GLY A 258 13.67 -20.65 25.94
C GLY A 258 14.48 -21.92 26.13
N ALA A 259 13.95 -23.11 25.83
CA ALA A 259 14.72 -24.36 25.85
C ALA A 259 15.72 -24.39 24.68
N GLU A 260 16.91 -24.89 24.96
CA GLU A 260 17.99 -25.10 23.98
C GLU A 260 18.17 -26.60 23.76
N MET A 261 18.25 -27.05 22.51
CA MET A 261 18.40 -28.46 22.15
C MET A 261 18.99 -28.63 20.76
N ASP A 262 19.59 -29.79 20.51
CA ASP A 262 20.04 -30.18 19.19
C ASP A 262 18.88 -30.84 18.42
N VAL A 263 18.57 -30.32 17.24
CA VAL A 263 17.54 -30.88 16.36
C VAL A 263 18.10 -31.19 14.98
N THR A 264 17.71 -32.32 14.41
CA THR A 264 18.07 -32.70 13.04
C THR A 264 16.93 -32.31 12.10
N ILE A 265 17.25 -31.55 11.05
CA ILE A 265 16.28 -31.14 10.04
C ILE A 265 15.86 -32.36 9.24
N SER A 266 14.59 -32.74 9.33
CA SER A 266 14.02 -33.92 8.66
C SER A 266 13.32 -33.60 7.35
N GLU A 267 12.78 -32.39 7.23
CA GLU A 267 11.90 -31.98 6.14
C GLU A 267 12.16 -30.51 5.79
N GLU A 268 11.86 -30.12 4.55
CA GLU A 268 11.83 -28.71 4.15
C GLU A 268 10.51 -28.07 4.60
N SER A 269 10.54 -26.79 5.00
CA SER A 269 9.33 -26.08 5.39
C SER A 269 8.38 -25.91 4.19
N GLY A 270 7.14 -26.40 4.33
CA GLY A 270 6.08 -26.12 3.36
C GLY A 270 5.62 -24.66 3.35
N GLN A 271 5.96 -23.89 4.38
CA GLN A 271 5.58 -22.48 4.50
C GLN A 271 6.61 -21.55 3.85
N ASN A 272 7.90 -21.88 3.98
CA ASN A 272 9.03 -21.14 3.39
C ASN A 272 10.07 -22.13 2.82
N PRO A 273 9.82 -22.74 1.65
CA PRO A 273 10.75 -23.67 1.02
C PRO A 273 12.05 -22.95 0.64
N GLY A 274 13.18 -23.61 0.87
CA GLY A 274 14.53 -23.12 0.59
C GLY A 274 15.11 -22.18 1.65
N VAL A 275 14.35 -21.85 2.69
CA VAL A 275 14.76 -20.91 3.76
C VAL A 275 14.68 -21.57 5.14
N ASP A 276 13.58 -22.26 5.43
CA ASP A 276 13.34 -22.84 6.75
C ASP A 276 13.36 -24.38 6.71
N GLY A 277 13.93 -24.98 7.75
CA GLY A 277 13.94 -26.43 7.96
C GLY A 277 12.89 -26.85 8.97
N VAL A 278 12.44 -28.10 8.87
CA VAL A 278 11.50 -28.71 9.80
C VAL A 278 12.14 -29.93 10.46
N ALA A 279 12.20 -29.90 11.78
CA ALA A 279 12.60 -31.03 12.61
C ALA A 279 11.36 -31.65 13.28
N ARG A 280 11.42 -32.96 13.54
CA ARG A 280 10.40 -33.67 14.34
C ARG A 280 11.00 -34.12 15.67
N VAL A 281 10.51 -33.54 16.76
CA VAL A 281 10.91 -33.91 18.12
C VAL A 281 9.74 -34.63 18.79
N GLU A 282 9.85 -35.95 18.94
CA GLU A 282 8.84 -36.79 19.62
C GLU A 282 7.39 -36.63 19.10
N GLY A 283 7.25 -36.41 17.79
CA GLY A 283 5.96 -36.19 17.12
C GLY A 283 5.56 -34.72 16.99
N LEU A 284 6.37 -33.82 17.55
CA LEU A 284 6.18 -32.38 17.44
C LEU A 284 6.96 -31.76 16.28
N VAL A 285 6.28 -30.92 15.50
CA VAL A 285 6.88 -30.16 14.40
C VAL A 285 7.61 -28.94 14.95
N VAL A 286 8.93 -28.87 14.74
CA VAL A 286 9.76 -27.72 15.11
C VAL A 286 10.24 -27.05 13.84
N PHE A 287 9.81 -25.81 13.63
CA PHE A 287 10.27 -24.97 12.51
C PHE A 287 11.56 -24.28 12.92
N VAL A 288 12.63 -24.53 12.18
CA VAL A 288 13.96 -23.96 12.39
C VAL A 288 14.21 -22.91 11.32
N GLU A 289 14.26 -21.66 11.74
CA GLU A 289 14.42 -20.52 10.84
C GLU A 289 15.83 -20.49 10.24
N GLY A 290 15.92 -20.31 8.92
CA GLY A 290 17.19 -20.08 8.22
C GLY A 290 18.10 -21.30 8.05
N VAL A 291 17.63 -22.52 8.34
CA VAL A 291 18.38 -23.77 8.08
C VAL A 291 17.58 -24.72 7.19
N PRO A 292 17.69 -24.62 5.86
CA PRO A 292 16.91 -25.45 4.93
C PRO A 292 17.54 -26.83 4.65
N VAL A 293 18.74 -27.13 5.18
CA VAL A 293 19.51 -28.31 4.82
C VAL A 293 18.99 -29.55 5.56
N ILE A 294 18.34 -30.45 4.82
CA ILE A 294 17.85 -31.73 5.34
C ILE A 294 19.04 -32.61 5.77
N GLY A 295 18.94 -33.18 6.98
CA GLY A 295 19.98 -33.99 7.62
C GLY A 295 20.97 -33.20 8.48
N GLU A 296 20.93 -31.85 8.43
CA GLU A 296 21.77 -31.02 9.28
C GLU A 296 21.28 -31.06 10.74
N THR A 297 22.19 -31.26 11.69
CA THR A 297 21.90 -31.18 13.12
C THR A 297 22.39 -29.84 13.67
N VAL A 298 21.47 -29.06 14.22
CA VAL A 298 21.71 -27.68 14.63
C VAL A 298 21.36 -27.51 16.10
N HIS A 299 22.17 -26.72 16.82
CA HIS A 299 21.80 -26.27 18.15
C HIS A 299 20.78 -25.15 18.01
N VAL A 300 19.56 -25.38 18.50
CA VAL A 300 18.46 -24.43 18.37
C VAL A 300 17.94 -24.01 19.72
N ARG A 301 17.44 -22.77 19.77
CA ARG A 301 16.68 -22.25 20.90
C ARG A 301 15.23 -22.08 20.49
N ILE A 302 14.34 -22.71 21.25
CA ILE A 302 12.89 -22.60 21.04
C ILE A 302 12.46 -21.17 21.39
N THR A 303 11.85 -20.47 20.44
CA THR A 303 11.35 -19.10 20.60
C THR A 303 9.87 -19.08 20.98
N ASP A 304 9.09 -20.01 20.44
CA ASP A 304 7.65 -20.15 20.73
C ASP A 304 7.23 -21.63 20.70
N ARG A 305 6.23 -21.98 21.52
CA ARG A 305 5.66 -23.33 21.61
C ARG A 305 4.13 -23.25 21.63
N ARG A 306 3.50 -23.87 20.64
CA ARG A 306 2.04 -24.05 20.51
C ARG A 306 1.66 -25.47 20.90
N GLU A 307 0.44 -25.94 20.64
CA GLU A 307 0.09 -27.35 20.93
C GLU A 307 0.79 -28.33 19.98
N ARG A 308 0.75 -28.07 18.66
CA ARG A 308 1.22 -29.00 17.60
C ARG A 308 2.50 -28.58 16.88
N ALA A 309 3.03 -27.40 17.20
CA ALA A 309 4.25 -26.89 16.60
C ALA A 309 5.07 -26.07 17.60
N ALA A 310 6.36 -25.91 17.32
CA ALA A 310 7.27 -24.99 17.98
C ALA A 310 8.10 -24.24 16.93
N ASN A 311 8.50 -23.02 17.24
CA ASN A 311 9.42 -22.24 16.42
C ASN A 311 10.77 -22.19 17.14
N ALA A 312 11.85 -22.26 16.38
CA ALA A 312 13.20 -22.27 16.91
C ALA A 312 14.15 -21.48 16.01
N VAL A 313 15.14 -20.84 16.64
CA VAL A 313 16.20 -20.10 15.95
C VAL A 313 17.53 -20.81 16.23
N PRO A 314 18.40 -20.99 15.22
CA PRO A 314 19.72 -21.58 15.42
C PRO A 314 20.59 -20.69 16.31
N THR A 315 21.13 -21.27 17.38
CA THR A 315 22.06 -20.61 18.31
C THR A 315 23.52 -20.99 18.08
N GLY A 316 23.79 -21.89 17.13
CA GLY A 316 25.14 -22.28 16.72
C GLY A 316 25.26 -23.76 16.35
N LYS A 317 26.50 -24.23 16.19
CA LYS A 317 26.80 -25.66 16.03
C LYS A 317 26.60 -26.40 17.37
N PRO A 318 26.15 -27.67 17.36
CA PRO A 318 25.86 -28.44 18.56
C PRO A 318 27.01 -28.42 19.56
N ALA A 319 26.66 -28.29 20.84
CA ALA A 319 27.61 -28.31 21.95
C ALA A 319 28.21 -29.72 22.08
N GLY A 320 29.30 -30.00 21.35
CA GLY A 320 30.04 -31.27 21.50
C GLY A 320 30.71 -31.87 20.26
N SER A 321 30.96 -31.15 19.17
CA SER A 321 31.80 -31.70 18.07
C SER A 321 33.15 -31.00 18.00
N GLY A 322 34.06 -31.44 18.86
CA GLY A 322 35.47 -31.38 18.53
C GLY A 322 35.76 -32.33 17.37
N SER A 323 36.41 -31.82 16.32
CA SER A 323 37.30 -32.56 15.42
C SER A 323 36.97 -34.06 15.22
N SER A 324 36.00 -34.35 14.35
CA SER A 324 36.05 -35.59 13.57
C SER A 324 35.55 -35.30 12.16
N SER A 325 36.43 -35.49 11.18
CA SER A 325 36.13 -35.46 9.75
C SER A 325 34.80 -36.16 9.43
N PRO A 326 33.98 -35.63 8.50
CA PRO A 326 32.72 -36.25 8.14
C PRO A 326 32.98 -37.66 7.61
N SER A 327 32.53 -38.66 8.36
CA SER A 327 32.48 -40.04 7.93
C SER A 327 31.49 -40.13 6.77
N ALA A 328 31.99 -40.59 5.63
CA ALA A 328 31.24 -40.81 4.42
C ALA A 328 30.00 -41.67 4.69
N ALA A 329 28.80 -41.13 4.41
CA ALA A 329 27.67 -41.97 4.06
C ALA A 329 28.01 -42.62 2.72
N ALA A 330 28.20 -43.93 2.74
CA ALA A 330 28.54 -44.72 1.56
C ALA A 330 27.50 -44.50 0.45
N PRO A 331 27.92 -44.29 -0.81
CA PRO A 331 26.99 -44.17 -1.92
C PRO A 331 26.25 -45.49 -2.11
N ALA A 332 24.97 -45.41 -2.48
CA ALA A 332 24.26 -46.54 -3.06
C ALA A 332 25.08 -47.05 -4.25
N ALA A 333 25.40 -48.34 -4.25
CA ALA A 333 26.49 -48.95 -5.02
C ALA A 333 26.32 -49.01 -6.56
N ASP A 334 25.46 -48.20 -7.17
CA ASP A 334 25.17 -48.24 -8.62
C ASP A 334 24.88 -46.85 -9.25
N ASP A 335 25.41 -45.76 -8.68
CA ASP A 335 25.29 -44.43 -9.30
C ASP A 335 26.53 -44.05 -10.14
N PRO A 336 26.47 -44.15 -11.49
CA PRO A 336 27.62 -43.82 -12.36
C PRO A 336 28.01 -42.34 -12.30
N ALA A 337 27.12 -41.45 -11.85
CA ALA A 337 27.39 -40.03 -11.65
C ALA A 337 27.78 -39.68 -10.20
N GLY A 338 28.16 -40.68 -9.38
CA GLY A 338 28.53 -40.51 -7.97
C GLY A 338 29.70 -39.56 -7.70
N HIS A 339 30.48 -39.21 -8.73
CA HIS A 339 31.58 -38.23 -8.66
C HIS A 339 31.12 -36.77 -8.83
N VAL A 340 29.88 -36.53 -9.29
CA VAL A 340 29.27 -35.21 -9.35
C VAL A 340 28.64 -34.93 -7.99
N LEU A 341 29.39 -34.32 -7.07
CA LEU A 341 28.93 -33.99 -5.72
C LEU A 341 29.14 -32.50 -5.44
N PRO A 342 28.29 -31.84 -4.63
CA PRO A 342 28.54 -30.47 -4.21
C PRO A 342 29.95 -30.31 -3.63
N GLY A 343 30.70 -29.33 -4.13
CA GLY A 343 32.10 -29.07 -3.80
C GLY A 343 33.12 -29.81 -4.68
N ALA A 344 32.70 -30.78 -5.52
CA ALA A 344 33.58 -31.44 -6.47
C ALA A 344 33.98 -30.49 -7.60
N GLU A 345 35.24 -30.53 -8.00
CA GLU A 345 35.77 -29.78 -9.14
C GLU A 345 35.94 -30.74 -10.31
N LEU A 346 35.30 -30.44 -11.44
CA LEU A 346 35.25 -31.29 -12.62
C LEU A 346 35.57 -30.45 -13.87
N ASP A 347 36.29 -31.07 -14.79
CA ASP A 347 36.48 -30.52 -16.13
C ASP A 347 35.26 -30.91 -16.97
N LEU A 348 34.41 -29.93 -17.30
CA LEU A 348 33.12 -30.13 -17.97
C LEU A 348 33.17 -29.55 -19.38
N THR A 349 32.83 -30.36 -20.38
CA THR A 349 32.65 -29.87 -21.76
C THR A 349 31.22 -29.37 -21.96
N ILE A 350 31.07 -28.12 -22.38
CA ILE A 350 29.76 -27.51 -22.66
C ILE A 350 29.25 -28.05 -24.00
N GLU A 351 28.20 -28.87 -23.98
CA GLU A 351 27.62 -29.48 -25.18
C GLU A 351 26.57 -28.56 -25.83
N GLU A 352 25.82 -27.82 -25.02
CA GLU A 352 24.76 -26.93 -25.48
C GLU A 352 24.68 -25.66 -24.60
N LEU A 353 24.02 -24.61 -25.09
CA LEU A 353 23.69 -23.45 -24.25
C LEU A 353 22.33 -23.63 -23.59
N SER A 354 22.16 -23.08 -22.39
CA SER A 354 20.89 -23.10 -21.67
C SER A 354 19.79 -22.44 -22.49
N ARG A 355 18.64 -23.11 -22.65
CA ARG A 355 17.46 -22.52 -23.30
C ARG A 355 16.90 -21.33 -22.53
N LYS A 356 17.11 -21.30 -21.21
CA LYS A 356 16.56 -20.28 -20.32
C LYS A 356 17.47 -19.06 -20.26
N ASN A 357 18.79 -19.27 -20.20
CA ASN A 357 19.78 -18.21 -20.07
C ASN A 357 21.01 -18.46 -20.99
N PRO A 358 20.86 -18.38 -22.33
CA PRO A 358 21.92 -18.77 -23.27
C PRO A 358 23.17 -17.89 -23.22
N ALA A 359 23.05 -16.66 -22.69
CA ALA A 359 24.16 -15.71 -22.61
C ALA A 359 25.05 -15.91 -21.37
N THR A 360 24.64 -16.75 -20.41
CA THR A 360 25.32 -16.85 -19.10
C THR A 360 25.50 -18.29 -18.61
N GLU A 361 24.88 -19.26 -19.27
CA GLU A 361 24.77 -20.64 -18.77
C GLU A 361 24.93 -21.65 -19.90
N GLY A 362 25.88 -22.55 -19.73
CA GLY A 362 26.11 -23.71 -20.57
C GLY A 362 25.53 -24.98 -19.95
N VAL A 363 25.31 -25.98 -20.77
CA VAL A 363 24.82 -27.30 -20.37
C VAL A 363 25.87 -28.33 -20.74
N ALA A 364 26.36 -29.05 -19.73
CA ALA A 364 27.23 -30.20 -19.87
C ALA A 364 26.46 -31.47 -19.49
N LYS A 365 26.84 -32.61 -20.06
CA LYS A 365 26.24 -33.90 -19.72
C LYS A 365 27.30 -34.82 -19.17
N VAL A 366 27.09 -35.32 -17.95
CA VAL A 366 28.01 -36.23 -17.27
C VAL A 366 27.24 -37.50 -16.93
N GLU A 367 27.55 -38.61 -17.62
CA GLU A 367 26.99 -39.94 -17.35
C GLU A 367 25.44 -39.94 -17.24
N GLY A 368 24.77 -39.14 -18.08
CA GLY A 368 23.31 -39.00 -18.12
C GLY A 368 22.73 -37.90 -17.23
N LEU A 369 23.53 -37.29 -16.37
CA LEU A 369 23.15 -36.14 -15.53
C LEU A 369 23.38 -34.82 -16.27
N VAL A 370 22.38 -33.94 -16.25
CA VAL A 370 22.47 -32.62 -16.88
C VAL A 370 23.08 -31.63 -15.89
N VAL A 371 24.22 -31.04 -16.24
CA VAL A 371 24.94 -30.08 -15.40
C VAL A 371 24.83 -28.69 -16.02
N PHE A 372 24.20 -27.77 -15.29
CA PHE A 372 24.12 -26.36 -15.65
C PHE A 372 25.36 -25.63 -15.15
N VAL A 373 26.15 -25.08 -16.08
CA VAL A 373 27.43 -24.43 -15.78
C VAL A 373 27.31 -22.93 -15.98
N GLN A 374 27.25 -22.19 -14.88
CA GLN A 374 27.22 -20.74 -14.89
C GLN A 374 28.59 -20.19 -15.31
N GLY A 375 28.61 -19.37 -16.36
CA GLY A 375 29.82 -18.84 -16.99
C GLY A 375 30.36 -19.66 -18.17
N GLY A 376 29.81 -20.86 -18.42
CA GLY A 376 30.17 -21.68 -19.59
C GLY A 376 29.42 -21.25 -20.85
N THR A 377 29.83 -20.16 -21.49
CA THR A 377 29.05 -19.53 -22.58
C THR A 377 29.43 -19.97 -23.99
N SER A 378 30.37 -20.90 -24.16
CA SER A 378 30.83 -21.35 -25.46
C SER A 378 30.61 -22.86 -25.63
N VAL A 379 29.88 -23.25 -26.67
CA VAL A 379 29.66 -24.66 -27.00
C VAL A 379 30.96 -25.28 -27.51
N GLY A 380 31.32 -26.45 -26.99
CA GLY A 380 32.57 -27.16 -27.28
C GLY A 380 33.74 -26.77 -26.40
N GLU A 381 33.58 -25.78 -25.52
CA GLU A 381 34.60 -25.40 -24.53
C GLU A 381 34.59 -26.38 -23.36
N THR A 382 35.78 -26.80 -22.92
CA THR A 382 35.93 -27.48 -21.63
C THR A 382 36.25 -26.42 -20.58
N VAL A 383 35.55 -26.46 -19.46
CA VAL A 383 35.74 -25.51 -18.36
C VAL A 383 35.92 -26.27 -17.06
N ARG A 384 36.83 -25.79 -16.20
CA ARG A 384 36.95 -26.33 -14.84
C ARG A 384 35.88 -25.68 -13.97
N ALA A 385 34.91 -26.47 -13.54
CA ALA A 385 33.77 -25.99 -12.78
C ALA A 385 33.65 -26.67 -11.42
N ARG A 386 33.23 -25.92 -10.40
CA ARG A 386 32.85 -26.47 -9.09
C ARG A 386 31.37 -26.77 -9.10
N ILE A 387 30.98 -27.98 -8.70
CA ILE A 387 29.57 -28.30 -8.47
C ILE A 387 29.09 -27.55 -7.22
N THR A 388 28.10 -26.68 -7.37
CA THR A 388 27.51 -25.90 -6.28
C THR A 388 26.32 -26.62 -5.65
N GLY A 389 25.67 -27.52 -6.40
CA GLY A 389 24.56 -28.31 -5.90
C GLY A 389 24.19 -29.46 -6.84
N ARG A 390 23.63 -30.53 -6.29
CA ARG A 390 23.12 -31.69 -7.05
C ARG A 390 21.70 -32.01 -6.64
N ARG A 391 20.86 -32.30 -7.63
CA ARG A 391 19.51 -32.86 -7.51
C ARG A 391 19.48 -34.23 -8.23
N ASP A 392 18.36 -34.93 -8.12
CA ASP A 392 18.21 -36.30 -8.66
C ASP A 392 18.53 -36.45 -10.16
N ARG A 393 18.28 -35.41 -10.97
CA ARG A 393 18.47 -35.46 -12.44
C ARG A 393 19.30 -34.31 -13.01
N VAL A 394 19.65 -33.33 -12.18
CA VAL A 394 20.36 -32.12 -12.59
C VAL A 394 21.39 -31.71 -11.55
N ALA A 395 22.51 -31.14 -11.98
CA ALA A 395 23.47 -30.50 -11.10
C ALA A 395 23.72 -29.05 -11.55
N PHE A 396 24.20 -28.24 -10.62
CA PHE A 396 24.56 -26.85 -10.85
C PHE A 396 26.05 -26.71 -10.57
N ALA A 397 26.73 -25.96 -11.43
CA ALA A 397 28.15 -25.74 -11.35
C ALA A 397 28.50 -24.29 -11.71
N GLU A 398 29.62 -23.80 -11.17
CA GLU A 398 30.16 -22.48 -11.45
C GLU A 398 31.61 -22.62 -11.96
N VAL A 399 31.96 -21.89 -13.02
CA VAL A 399 33.32 -21.91 -13.58
C VAL A 399 34.30 -21.27 -12.60
N ILE A 400 35.33 -22.02 -12.20
CA ILE A 400 36.40 -21.54 -11.32
C ILE A 400 37.55 -20.94 -12.13
N ALA A 401 37.80 -21.49 -13.33
CA ALA A 401 38.80 -21.00 -14.28
C ALA A 401 38.50 -21.51 -15.72
N PRO A 402 38.81 -20.74 -16.77
CA PRO A 402 38.87 -21.30 -18.13
C PRO A 402 40.01 -22.31 -18.17
N SER A 403 39.76 -23.54 -18.62
CA SER A 403 40.85 -24.52 -18.74
C SER A 403 41.81 -24.05 -19.84
N ALA A 404 43.09 -23.90 -19.49
CA ALA A 404 44.16 -23.65 -20.46
C ALA A 404 44.22 -24.80 -21.49
N PRO A 405 44.63 -24.52 -22.74
CA PRO A 405 44.57 -25.46 -23.88
C PRO A 405 45.43 -26.72 -23.73
#